data_AF-A0A3A4Z7T6-F1
#
_entry.id   AF-A0A3A4Z7T6-F1
#
_cell.length_a   1.000
_cell.length_b   1.000
_cell.length_c   1.000
_cell.angle_alpha   90.00
_cell.angle_beta   90.00
_cell.angle_gamma   90.00
#
_symmetry.space_group_name_H-M   'P 1'
#
loop_
_entity.id
_entity.type
_entity.pdbx_description
1 polymer ?
#
loop_
_entity_poly.entity_id
_entity_poly.type
_entity_poly.pdbx_seq_one_letter_code
_entity_poly.pdbx_strand_id
1 'polypeptide(L)'
;MDEQEFEKKYIDLKILKSIQEYLKSETDSSTAIYPIRVPEELLYQKLRSHGAEDADFVIHQIFKLGLTLWSEQLFSSTFGNEGSLREFIKLVKNRNKKP
;
A
#
# COMPACT_ATOMS: atom_id res chain seq x y z
N MET A 1 -14.25 -18.63 10.87
CA MET A 1 -14.10 -17.19 10.62
C MET A 1 -15.44 -16.56 10.90
N ASP A 2 -15.47 -15.71 11.93
CA ASP A 2 -16.64 -14.88 12.21
C ASP A 2 -16.76 -13.74 11.20
N GLU A 3 -17.88 -13.02 11.23
CA GLU A 3 -18.16 -11.96 10.25
C GLU A 3 -17.23 -10.76 10.41
N GLN A 4 -16.83 -10.43 11.64
CA GLN A 4 -15.92 -9.30 11.92
C GLN A 4 -14.52 -9.59 11.39
N GLU A 5 -14.02 -10.81 11.59
CA GLU A 5 -12.75 -11.31 11.06
C GLU A 5 -12.79 -11.33 9.52
N PHE A 6 -13.91 -11.73 8.91
CA PHE A 6 -14.08 -11.69 7.46
C PHE A 6 -14.03 -10.26 6.92
N GLU A 7 -14.81 -9.34 7.48
CA GLU A 7 -14.85 -7.94 7.05
C GLU A 7 -13.47 -7.30 7.13
N LYS A 8 -12.76 -7.51 8.26
CA LYS A 8 -11.39 -7.03 8.43
C LYS A 8 -10.46 -7.57 7.33
N LYS A 9 -10.41 -8.89 7.16
CA LYS A 9 -9.57 -9.53 6.12
C LYS A 9 -9.94 -9.07 4.71
N TYR A 10 -11.21 -8.78 4.46
CA TYR A 10 -11.69 -8.28 3.17
C TYR A 10 -11.24 -6.85 2.89
N ILE A 11 -11.26 -5.97 3.90
CA ILE A 11 -10.72 -4.61 3.81
C ILE A 11 -9.21 -4.67 3.56
N ASP A 12 -8.48 -5.46 4.34
CA ASP A 12 -7.03 -5.63 4.19
C ASP A 12 -6.66 -6.16 2.80
N LEU A 13 -7.43 -7.12 2.26
CA LEU A 13 -7.27 -7.62 0.90
C LEU A 13 -7.42 -6.51 -0.15
N LYS A 14 -8.40 -5.63 0.00
CA LYS A 14 -8.62 -4.49 -0.90
C LYS A 14 -7.48 -3.48 -0.83
N ILE A 15 -7.01 -3.18 0.38
CA ILE A 15 -5.87 -2.28 0.62
C ILE A 15 -4.62 -2.84 -0.05
N LEU A 16 -4.28 -4.12 0.21
CA LEU A 16 -3.12 -4.77 -0.40
C LEU A 16 -3.19 -4.77 -1.93
N LYS A 17 -4.38 -5.00 -2.49
CA LYS A 17 -4.58 -4.92 -3.95
C LYS A 17 -4.33 -3.51 -4.48
N SER A 18 -4.85 -2.49 -3.81
CA SER A 18 -4.65 -1.09 -4.20
C SER A 18 -3.18 -0.67 -4.13
N ILE A 19 -2.44 -1.12 -3.10
CA ILE A 19 -1.00 -0.88 -3.00
C ILE A 19 -0.24 -1.58 -4.13
N GLN A 20 -0.59 -2.83 -4.44
CA GLN A 20 0.02 -3.55 -5.56
C GLN A 20 -0.22 -2.85 -6.90
N GLU A 21 -1.39 -2.24 -7.08
CA GLU A 21 -1.70 -1.43 -8.26
C GLU A 21 -0.86 -0.16 -8.28
N TYR A 22 -0.80 0.59 -7.17
CA TYR A 22 0.02 1.80 -7.02
C TYR A 22 1.52 1.56 -7.30
N LEU A 23 2.09 0.46 -6.81
CA LEU A 23 3.49 0.13 -7.02
C LEU A 23 3.80 -0.31 -8.45
N LYS A 24 2.79 -0.78 -9.21
CA LYS A 24 2.93 -1.19 -10.62
C LYS A 24 2.75 -0.05 -11.61
N SER A 25 1.92 0.94 -11.28
CA SER A 25 1.73 2.13 -12.11
C SER A 25 2.90 3.10 -11.92
N GLU A 26 3.76 3.25 -12.93
CA GLU A 26 4.75 4.34 -12.96
C GLU A 26 4.09 5.71 -13.24
N THR A 27 2.83 5.71 -13.66
CA THR A 27 2.09 6.90 -14.10
C THR A 27 0.59 6.68 -13.85
N ASP A 28 -0.09 7.71 -13.35
CA ASP A 28 -1.56 7.88 -13.30
C ASP A 28 -2.38 7.29 -12.14
N SER A 29 -2.15 7.76 -10.91
CA SER A 29 -3.24 7.79 -9.91
C SER A 29 -3.24 9.08 -9.10
N SER A 30 -4.20 9.97 -9.38
CA SER A 30 -4.34 11.35 -8.87
C SER A 30 -4.94 11.48 -7.47
N THR A 31 -4.91 10.44 -6.65
CA THR A 31 -5.53 10.45 -5.31
C THR A 31 -4.54 10.91 -4.26
N ALA A 32 -4.30 12.22 -4.17
CA ALA A 32 -3.53 12.81 -3.06
C ALA A 32 -4.42 12.96 -1.82
N ILE A 33 -4.15 12.19 -0.77
CA ILE A 33 -4.73 12.38 0.55
C ILE A 33 -3.65 12.94 1.46
N TYR A 34 -3.74 14.25 1.75
CA TYR A 34 -2.95 15.00 2.72
C TYR A 34 -1.43 15.16 2.41
N PRO A 35 -0.83 16.34 2.63
CA PRO A 35 0.60 16.55 2.39
C PRO A 35 1.48 15.73 3.35
N ILE A 36 2.49 15.06 2.79
CA ILE A 36 3.53 14.37 3.56
C ILE A 36 4.41 15.43 4.24
N ARG A 37 4.63 15.29 5.55
CA ARG A 37 5.58 16.12 6.28
C ARG A 37 6.99 15.60 6.06
N VAL A 38 7.85 16.41 5.45
CA VAL A 38 9.24 16.08 5.16
C VAL A 38 10.15 16.85 6.13
N PRO A 39 11.20 16.23 6.71
CA PRO A 39 12.17 16.95 7.52
C PRO A 39 12.80 18.12 6.75
N GLU A 40 12.82 19.30 7.40
CA GLU A 40 13.24 20.55 6.76
C GLU A 40 14.67 20.48 6.20
N GLU A 41 15.61 19.95 6.98
CA GLU A 41 17.01 19.84 6.57
C GLU A 41 17.19 18.90 5.38
N LEU A 42 16.47 17.78 5.33
CA LEU A 42 16.51 16.84 4.21
C LEU A 42 16.04 17.55 2.93
N LEU A 43 14.89 18.22 3.01
CA LEU A 43 14.32 18.95 1.88
C LEU A 43 15.26 20.07 1.43
N TYR A 44 15.73 20.89 2.37
CA TYR A 44 16.62 22.02 2.09
C TYR A 44 17.92 21.57 1.41
N GLN A 45 18.60 20.57 1.97
CA GLN A 45 19.85 20.08 1.42
C GLN A 45 19.65 19.46 0.03
N LYS A 46 18.58 18.67 -0.16
CA LYS A 46 18.28 18.06 -1.47
C LYS A 46 17.90 19.09 -2.53
N LEU A 47 17.02 20.02 -2.20
CA LEU A 47 16.67 21.14 -3.09
C LEU A 47 17.89 21.95 -3.50
N ARG A 48 18.75 22.29 -2.53
CA ARG A 48 19.92 23.12 -2.78
C ARG A 48 20.96 22.41 -3.65
N SER A 49 21.12 21.10 -3.49
CA SER A 49 22.20 20.35 -4.16
C SER A 49 21.79 19.75 -5.51
N HIS A 50 20.53 19.37 -5.68
CA HIS A 50 20.06 18.61 -6.85
C HIS A 50 18.76 19.15 -7.48
N GLY A 51 18.17 20.20 -6.92
CA GLY A 51 16.95 20.82 -7.45
C GLY A 51 15.65 20.15 -6.99
N ALA A 52 14.52 20.70 -7.45
CA ALA A 52 13.17 20.29 -7.02
C ALA A 52 12.77 18.90 -7.50
N GLU A 53 13.12 18.54 -8.74
CA GLU A 53 12.78 17.23 -9.32
C GLU A 53 13.45 16.08 -8.55
N ASP A 54 14.74 16.22 -8.22
CA ASP A 54 15.46 15.20 -7.43
C ASP A 54 14.92 15.10 -6.01
N ALA A 55 14.61 16.24 -5.38
CA ALA A 55 14.03 16.25 -4.04
C ALA A 55 12.67 15.53 -4.01
N ASP A 56 11.80 15.80 -4.99
CA ASP A 56 10.51 15.12 -5.14
C ASP A 56 10.70 13.62 -5.41
N PHE A 57 11.62 13.26 -6.31
CA PHE A 57 11.96 11.87 -6.59
C PHE A 57 12.40 11.13 -5.32
N VAL A 58 13.30 11.70 -4.51
CA VAL A 58 13.76 11.10 -3.26
C VAL A 58 12.60 10.89 -2.29
N ILE A 59 11.71 11.87 -2.13
CA ILE A 59 10.53 11.76 -1.26
C ILE A 59 9.62 10.63 -1.76
N HIS A 60 9.39 10.56 -3.07
CA HIS A 60 8.59 9.49 -3.68
C HIS A 60 9.21 8.11 -3.44
N GLN A 61 10.53 7.96 -3.56
CA GLN A 61 11.22 6.70 -3.28
C GLN A 61 11.10 6.28 -1.81
N ILE A 62 11.27 7.23 -0.88
CA ILE A 62 11.08 6.98 0.56
C ILE A 62 9.66 6.48 0.83
N PHE A 63 8.66 7.13 0.22
CA PHE A 63 7.27 6.73 0.37
C PHE A 63 7.02 5.32 -0.20
N LYS A 64 7.51 5.03 -1.42
CA LYS A 64 7.40 3.69 -2.03
C LYS A 64 8.03 2.59 -1.18
N LEU A 65 9.20 2.85 -0.61
CA LEU A 65 9.88 1.92 0.29
C LEU A 65 9.06 1.65 1.55
N GLY A 66 8.58 2.72 2.20
CA GLY A 66 7.73 2.61 3.38
C GLY A 66 6.43 1.86 3.10
N LEU A 67 5.78 2.15 1.96
CA LEU A 67 4.55 1.49 1.55
C LEU A 67 4.76 0.00 1.27
N THR A 68 5.89 -0.37 0.67
CA THR A 68 6.27 -1.77 0.44
C THR A 68 6.41 -2.52 1.76
N LEU A 69 7.23 -2.01 2.68
CA LEU A 69 7.45 -2.63 4.00
C LEU A 69 6.15 -2.75 4.80
N TRP A 70 5.32 -1.69 4.80
CA TRP A 70 4.05 -1.72 5.50
C TRP A 70 3.08 -2.74 4.88
N SER A 71 3.03 -2.86 3.55
CA SER A 71 2.16 -3.82 2.88
C SER A 71 2.54 -5.27 3.19
N GLU A 72 3.84 -5.57 3.31
CA GLU A 72 4.34 -6.89 3.71
C GLU A 72 3.95 -7.21 5.16
N GLN A 73 4.09 -6.24 6.06
CA GLN A 73 3.67 -6.39 7.46
C GLN A 73 2.16 -6.61 7.56
N LEU A 74 1.34 -5.83 6.83
CA LEU A 74 -0.10 -5.99 6.78
C LEU A 74 -0.47 -7.39 6.29
N PHE A 75 0.11 -7.83 5.16
CA PHE A 75 -0.09 -9.17 4.63
C PHE A 75 0.27 -10.27 5.64
N SER A 76 1.45 -10.18 6.26
CA SER A 76 1.91 -11.16 7.25
C SER A 76 0.98 -11.20 8.47
N SER A 77 0.54 -10.05 8.97
CA SER A 77 -0.35 -9.98 10.14
C SER A 77 -1.76 -10.50 9.87
N THR A 78 -2.27 -10.30 8.65
CA THR A 78 -3.65 -10.63 8.29
C THR A 78 -3.78 -12.05 7.73
N PHE A 79 -2.85 -12.47 6.87
CA PHE A 79 -2.91 -13.75 6.16
C PHE A 79 -1.79 -14.70 6.56
N GLY A 80 -0.65 -14.20 7.03
CA GLY A 80 0.52 -15.01 7.42
C GLY A 80 1.29 -15.59 6.24
N ASN A 81 0.60 -16.23 5.29
CA ASN A 81 1.19 -16.87 4.12
C ASN A 81 0.24 -16.88 2.91
N GLU A 82 0.79 -17.24 1.74
CA GLU A 82 0.03 -17.29 0.48
C GLU A 82 -1.10 -18.33 0.50
N GLY A 83 -0.94 -19.45 1.20
CA GLY A 83 -1.94 -20.50 1.30
C GLY A 83 -3.23 -19.97 1.92
N SER A 84 -3.11 -19.33 3.08
CA SER A 84 -4.21 -18.70 3.79
C SER A 84 -4.88 -17.57 2.99
N LEU A 85 -4.09 -16.78 2.24
CA LEU A 85 -4.64 -15.80 1.30
C LEU A 85 -5.48 -16.47 0.20
N ARG A 86 -4.97 -17.53 -0.44
CA ARG A 86 -5.68 -18.24 -1.50
C ARG A 86 -6.98 -18.86 -1.00
N GLU A 87 -6.99 -19.40 0.21
CA GLU A 87 -8.19 -19.91 0.87
C GLU A 87 -9.20 -18.79 1.10
N PHE A 88 -8.77 -17.65 1.62
CA PHE A 88 -9.64 -16.49 1.83
C PHE A 88 -10.23 -15.97 0.51
N ILE A 89 -9.44 -15.88 -0.56
CA ILE A 89 -9.94 -15.50 -1.89
C ILE A 89 -11.01 -16.47 -2.40
N LYS A 90 -10.85 -17.78 -2.17
CA LYS A 90 -11.89 -18.77 -2.52
C LYS A 90 -13.17 -18.52 -1.72
N LEU A 91 -13.06 -18.21 -0.43
CA LEU A 91 -14.22 -17.88 0.41
C LEU A 91 -14.96 -16.64 -0.09
N VAL A 92 -14.24 -15.56 -0.42
CA VAL A 92 -14.82 -14.34 -1.00
C VAL A 92 -15.56 -14.64 -2.31
N LYS A 93 -14.95 -15.42 -3.22
CA LYS A 93 -15.58 -15.83 -4.48
C LYS A 93 -16.85 -16.65 -4.26
N ASN A 94 -16.88 -17.52 -3.26
CA ASN A 94 -18.05 -18.33 -2.95
C ASN A 94 -19.19 -17.51 -2.34
N ARG A 95 -18.88 -16.50 -1.51
CA ARG A 95 -19.87 -15.55 -0.99
C ARG A 95 -20.47 -14.69 -2.09
N ASN A 96 -19.66 -14.19 -3.02
CA ASN A 96 -20.12 -13.38 -4.15
C ASN A 96 -20.88 -14.19 -5.23
N LYS A 97 -20.87 -15.53 -5.16
CA LYS A 97 -21.64 -16.42 -6.05
C LYS A 97 -22.99 -16.85 -5.47
N LYS A 98 -23.25 -16.60 -4.18
CA LYS A 98 -24.60 -16.78 -3.63
C LYS A 98 -25.45 -15.58 -4.07
N PRO A 99 -26.60 -15.82 -4.72
CA PRO A 99 -27.49 -14.77 -5.20
C PRO A 99 -28.05 -13.91 -4.07
#